data_AF-A0A358NF58-F1
#
_entry.id   AF-A0A358NF58-F1
#
_cell.length_a   1.000
_cell.length_b   1.000
_cell.length_c   1.000
_cell.angle_alpha   90.00
_cell.angle_beta   90.00
_cell.angle_gamma   90.00
#
_symmetry.space_group_name_H-M   'P 1'
#
loop_
_entity.id
_entity.type
_entity.pdbx_description
1 polymer ?
#
loop_
_entity_poly.entity_id
_entity_poly.type
_entity_poly.pdbx_seq_one_letter_code
_entity_poly.pdbx_strand_id
1 'polypeptide(L)'
;MTLQLVKPRGLKRGDKVATVSLSWGGAGDDDILWRYNQGKERLENLFGLKVVEMPHTLSGTEFVYNNPRKRSEDLMEAFADKSIKAIFSCIGGEESIRMLPYIDFDIIKNNPK
;
A
#
# COMPACT_ATOMS: atom_id res chain seq x y z
N MET A 1 18.83 10.63 22.09
CA MET A 1 18.84 9.21 21.67
C MET A 1 18.78 9.17 20.15
N THR A 2 19.73 8.52 19.50
CA THR A 2 19.68 8.30 18.04
C THR A 2 18.72 7.14 17.78
N LEU A 3 17.66 7.38 16.99
CA LEU A 3 16.75 6.32 16.55
C LEU A 3 17.52 5.31 15.70
N GLN A 4 17.56 4.04 16.12
CA GLN A 4 18.06 2.94 15.30
C GLN A 4 16.91 2.42 14.42
N LEU A 5 16.84 2.90 13.18
CA LEU A 5 15.87 2.43 12.19
C LEU A 5 16.49 1.33 11.31
N VAL A 6 15.69 0.33 10.95
CA VAL A 6 16.11 -0.71 10.01
C VAL A 6 16.03 -0.16 8.59
N LYS A 7 17.14 -0.22 7.84
CA LYS A 7 17.18 0.18 6.44
C LYS A 7 16.68 -0.97 5.54
N PRO A 8 15.61 -0.79 4.75
CA PRO A 8 15.15 -1.82 3.84
C PRO A 8 16.09 -1.97 2.64
N ARG A 9 15.93 -3.07 1.89
CA ARG A 9 16.70 -3.34 0.68
C ARG A 9 16.24 -2.42 -0.45
N GLY A 10 17.16 -2.00 -1.31
CA GLY A 10 16.81 -1.26 -2.53
C GLY A 10 16.07 -2.13 -3.55
N LEU A 11 15.10 -1.54 -4.24
CA LEU A 11 14.32 -2.19 -5.29
C LEU A 11 15.15 -2.51 -6.54
N LYS A 12 14.76 -3.58 -7.22
CA LYS A 12 15.33 -4.04 -8.50
C LYS A 12 14.21 -4.35 -9.49
N ARG A 13 14.55 -4.35 -10.79
CA ARG A 13 13.63 -4.83 -11.84
C ARG A 13 13.20 -6.27 -11.51
N GLY A 14 11.90 -6.55 -11.60
CA GLY A 14 11.26 -7.82 -11.30
C GLY A 14 10.67 -7.92 -9.89
N ASP A 15 11.02 -7.00 -8.98
CA ASP A 15 10.47 -6.97 -7.62
C ASP A 15 8.97 -6.65 -7.62
N LYS A 16 8.23 -7.30 -6.70
CA LYS A 16 6.83 -6.98 -6.49
C LYS A 16 6.68 -5.80 -5.55
N VAL A 17 5.76 -4.89 -5.86
CA VAL A 17 5.38 -3.77 -4.99
C VAL A 17 3.88 -3.79 -4.79
N ALA A 18 3.45 -3.58 -3.54
CA ALA A 18 2.04 -3.51 -3.21
C ALA A 18 1.53 -2.07 -3.39
N THR A 19 0.35 -1.91 -3.95
CA THR A 19 -0.40 -0.65 -3.90
C THR A 19 -1.51 -0.76 -2.86
N VAL A 20 -1.75 0.29 -2.07
CA VAL A 20 -2.73 0.30 -0.97
C VAL A 20 -3.47 1.64 -0.88
N SER A 21 -4.73 1.61 -0.44
CA SER A 21 -5.56 2.80 -0.21
C SER A 21 -5.80 3.02 1.29
N LEU A 22 -4.84 3.65 1.96
CA LEU A 22 -4.84 3.78 3.43
C LEU A 22 -5.56 5.04 3.95
N SER A 23 -5.82 6.00 3.06
CA SER A 23 -6.52 7.23 3.40
C SER A 23 -7.74 7.40 2.49
N TRP A 24 -7.65 8.14 1.38
CA TRP A 24 -8.75 8.24 0.42
C TRP A 24 -8.76 7.06 -0.57
N GLY A 25 -9.93 6.48 -0.81
CA GLY A 25 -10.14 5.31 -1.67
C GLY A 25 -10.35 5.59 -3.16
N GLY A 26 -10.20 6.84 -3.58
CA GLY A 26 -10.57 7.29 -4.93
C GLY A 26 -9.82 6.61 -6.07
N ALA A 27 -8.72 5.90 -5.81
CA ALA A 27 -8.02 5.12 -6.82
C ALA A 27 -8.90 4.04 -7.49
N GLY A 28 -9.91 3.55 -6.78
CA GLY A 28 -10.89 2.58 -7.28
C GLY A 28 -12.18 3.17 -7.83
N ASP A 29 -12.35 4.50 -7.80
CA ASP A 29 -13.55 5.14 -8.35
C ASP A 29 -13.48 5.18 -9.89
N ASP A 30 -14.60 4.92 -10.57
CA ASP A 30 -14.64 4.73 -12.03
C ASP A 30 -14.08 5.94 -12.83
N ASP A 31 -14.30 7.16 -12.35
CA ASP A 31 -13.84 8.40 -12.97
C ASP A 31 -12.34 8.69 -12.74
N ILE A 32 -11.71 7.97 -11.80
CA ILE A 32 -10.30 8.13 -11.43
C ILE A 32 -9.47 6.88 -11.76
N LEU A 33 -10.08 5.71 -11.93
CA LEU A 33 -9.41 4.43 -12.14
C LEU A 33 -8.38 4.47 -13.29
N TRP A 34 -8.66 5.23 -14.35
CA TRP A 34 -7.73 5.46 -15.45
C TRP A 34 -6.36 6.00 -14.97
N ARG A 35 -6.36 6.84 -13.94
CA ARG A 35 -5.17 7.46 -13.37
C ARG A 35 -4.35 6.48 -12.54
N TYR A 36 -5.01 5.59 -11.79
CA TYR A 36 -4.35 4.48 -11.12
C TYR A 36 -3.66 3.57 -12.13
N ASN A 37 -4.38 3.16 -13.18
CA ASN A 37 -3.84 2.32 -14.26
C ASN A 37 -2.66 2.99 -14.96
N GLN A 38 -2.73 4.31 -15.17
CA GLN A 38 -1.62 5.10 -15.69
C GLN A 38 -0.37 4.99 -14.79
N GLY A 39 -0.52 5.12 -13.47
CA GLY A 39 0.58 4.98 -12.51
C GLY A 39 1.17 3.56 -12.49
N LYS A 40 0.30 2.55 -12.45
CA LYS A 40 0.66 1.12 -12.51
C LYS A 40 1.53 0.82 -13.74
N GLU A 41 1.09 1.27 -14.91
CA GLU A 41 1.83 1.09 -16.16
C GLU A 41 3.25 1.66 -16.11
N ARG A 42 3.47 2.79 -15.42
CA ARG A 42 4.81 3.41 -15.29
C ARG A 42 5.71 2.58 -14.38
N LEU A 43 5.18 2.09 -13.26
CA LEU A 43 5.90 1.20 -12.36
C LEU A 43 6.33 -0.08 -13.09
N GLU A 44 5.45 -0.63 -13.92
CA GLU A 44 5.72 -1.85 -14.67
C GLU A 44 6.69 -1.62 -15.84
N ASN A 45 6.43 -0.65 -16.70
CA ASN A 45 7.18 -0.48 -17.95
C ASN A 45 8.52 0.24 -17.77
N LEU A 46 8.56 1.32 -16.97
CA LEU A 46 9.76 2.13 -16.80
C LEU A 46 10.71 1.52 -15.76
N PHE A 47 10.14 1.18 -14.60
CA PHE A 47 10.92 0.65 -13.47
C PHE A 47 11.05 -0.88 -13.49
N GLY A 48 10.27 -1.59 -14.31
CA GLY A 48 10.33 -3.04 -14.40
C GLY A 48 9.77 -3.75 -13.17
N LEU A 49 8.94 -3.09 -12.36
CA LEU A 49 8.35 -3.65 -11.14
C LEU A 49 7.12 -4.49 -11.48
N LYS A 50 6.65 -5.29 -10.52
CA LYS A 50 5.38 -6.02 -10.62
C LYS A 50 4.40 -5.45 -9.60
N VAL A 51 3.37 -4.76 -10.05
CA VAL A 51 2.39 -4.13 -9.16
C VAL A 51 1.37 -5.18 -8.70
N VAL A 52 1.11 -5.21 -7.40
CA VAL A 52 0.11 -6.08 -6.76
C VAL A 52 -0.89 -5.19 -6.02
N GLU A 53 -2.14 -5.16 -6.47
CA GLU A 53 -3.23 -4.60 -5.66
C GLU A 53 -3.44 -5.48 -4.41
N MET A 54 -3.52 -4.86 -3.23
CA MET A 54 -4.09 -5.52 -2.05
C MET A 54 -5.62 -5.63 -2.19
N PRO A 55 -6.28 -6.50 -1.41
CA PRO A 55 -7.71 -6.79 -1.58
C PRO A 55 -8.62 -5.56 -1.65
N HIS A 56 -8.28 -4.48 -0.94
CA HIS A 56 -9.10 -3.26 -0.86
C HIS A 56 -8.48 -2.01 -1.50
N THR A 57 -7.40 -2.16 -2.27
CA THR A 57 -6.74 -1.04 -2.97
C THR A 57 -7.70 -0.27 -3.87
N LEU A 58 -8.55 -0.97 -4.61
CA LEU A 58 -9.47 -0.39 -5.61
C LEU A 58 -10.95 -0.56 -5.23
N SER A 59 -11.27 -0.65 -3.93
CA SER A 59 -12.67 -0.79 -3.49
C SER A 59 -13.49 0.51 -3.53
N GLY A 60 -12.89 1.62 -3.95
CA GLY A 60 -13.57 2.92 -4.10
C GLY A 60 -13.70 3.71 -2.79
N THR A 61 -14.03 4.99 -2.93
CA THR A 61 -14.04 5.98 -1.83
C THR A 61 -14.93 5.59 -0.67
N GLU A 62 -16.18 5.21 -0.95
CA GLU A 62 -17.17 4.92 0.09
C GLU A 62 -16.76 3.71 0.94
N PHE A 63 -16.33 2.62 0.29
CA PHE A 63 -15.91 1.41 0.98
C PHE A 63 -14.67 1.70 1.84
N VAL A 64 -13.62 2.29 1.27
CA VAL A 64 -12.37 2.56 1.98
C VAL A 64 -12.59 3.49 3.18
N TYR A 65 -13.42 4.53 3.02
CA TYR A 65 -13.75 5.45 4.10
C TYR A 65 -14.44 4.75 5.28
N ASN A 66 -15.43 3.90 4.99
CA ASN A 66 -16.23 3.20 6.00
C ASN A 66 -15.51 2.02 6.66
N ASN A 67 -14.40 1.54 6.08
CA ASN A 67 -13.72 0.30 6.54
C ASN A 67 -12.25 0.52 6.96
N PRO A 68 -11.94 1.26 8.05
CA PRO A 68 -10.57 1.47 8.52
C PRO A 68 -9.85 0.18 8.93
N ARG A 69 -10.59 -0.82 9.43
CA ARG A 69 -10.02 -2.15 9.70
C ARG A 69 -9.55 -2.84 8.42
N LYS A 70 -10.33 -2.77 7.34
CA LYS A 70 -9.95 -3.36 6.03
C LYS A 70 -8.72 -2.70 5.42
N ARG A 71 -8.59 -1.37 5.54
CA ARG A 71 -7.34 -0.67 5.19
C ARG A 71 -6.14 -1.18 5.97
N SER A 72 -6.33 -1.48 7.25
CA SER A 72 -5.28 -2.00 8.13
C SER A 72 -4.90 -3.43 7.76
N GLU A 73 -5.89 -4.26 7.43
CA GLU A 73 -5.69 -5.62 6.91
C GLU A 73 -4.85 -5.59 5.62
N ASP A 74 -5.16 -4.74 4.64
CA ASP A 74 -4.34 -4.53 3.43
C ASP A 74 -2.88 -4.18 3.77
N LEU A 75 -2.66 -3.28 4.74
CA LEU A 75 -1.30 -2.90 5.17
C LEU A 75 -0.57 -4.07 5.83
N MET A 76 -1.24 -4.82 6.72
CA MET A 76 -0.65 -5.96 7.41
C MET A 76 -0.33 -7.10 6.46
N GLU A 77 -1.21 -7.40 5.50
CA GLU A 77 -0.98 -8.39 4.44
C GLU A 77 0.19 -7.98 3.56
N ALA A 78 0.23 -6.71 3.13
CA ALA A 78 1.34 -6.18 2.34
C ALA A 78 2.67 -6.28 3.09
N PHE A 79 2.71 -6.08 4.41
CA PHE A 79 3.91 -6.29 5.22
C PHE A 79 4.26 -7.77 5.39
N ALA A 80 3.29 -8.62 5.70
CA ALA A 80 3.50 -10.05 5.96
C ALA A 80 3.93 -10.85 4.71
N ASP A 81 3.53 -10.42 3.50
CA ASP A 81 3.99 -11.05 2.26
C ASP A 81 5.47 -10.72 2.00
N LYS A 82 6.32 -11.74 2.18
CA LYS A 82 7.76 -11.68 1.92
C LYS A 82 8.11 -11.48 0.44
N SER A 83 7.16 -11.72 -0.47
CA SER A 83 7.30 -11.48 -1.90
C SER A 83 7.24 -10.00 -2.26
N ILE A 84 6.53 -9.18 -1.47
CA ILE A 84 6.43 -7.72 -1.62
C ILE A 84 7.68 -7.01 -1.07
N LYS A 85 8.30 -6.17 -1.90
CA LYS A 85 9.56 -5.46 -1.62
C LYS A 85 9.41 -3.98 -1.32
N ALA A 86 8.25 -3.39 -1.61
CA ALA A 86 7.87 -2.05 -1.19
C ALA A 86 6.34 -1.93 -1.16
N ILE A 87 5.83 -0.98 -0.38
CA ILE A 87 4.40 -0.66 -0.28
C ILE A 87 4.22 0.80 -0.68
N PHE A 88 3.36 1.07 -1.66
CA PHE A 88 3.04 2.41 -2.13
C PHE A 88 1.58 2.74 -1.82
N SER A 89 1.35 3.85 -1.13
CA SER A 89 -0.01 4.39 -1.01
C SER A 89 -0.45 4.98 -2.33
N CYS A 90 -1.67 4.68 -2.77
CA CYS A 90 -2.23 5.23 -4.01
C CYS A 90 -2.33 6.75 -3.94
N ILE A 91 -2.77 7.30 -2.80
CA ILE A 91 -2.87 8.73 -2.52
C ILE A 91 -2.98 8.97 -1.00
N GLY A 92 -2.85 10.23 -0.59
CA GLY A 92 -3.12 10.69 0.77
C GLY A 92 -4.62 10.90 1.06
N GLY A 93 -4.91 11.90 1.90
CA GLY A 93 -6.23 12.21 2.45
C GLY A 93 -6.07 12.60 3.92
N GLU A 94 -7.09 12.36 4.76
CA GLU A 94 -7.12 12.89 6.15
C GLU A 94 -7.36 11.81 7.23
N GLU A 95 -7.72 10.58 6.86
CA GLU A 95 -8.38 9.63 7.78
C GLU A 95 -7.58 8.34 8.05
N SER A 96 -6.27 8.33 7.77
CA SER A 96 -5.42 7.15 8.03
C SER A 96 -5.23 6.88 9.53
N ILE A 97 -5.39 7.88 10.39
CA ILE A 97 -5.29 7.73 11.85
C ILE A 97 -6.28 6.70 12.41
N ARG A 98 -7.45 6.52 11.78
CA ARG A 98 -8.47 5.53 12.17
C ARG A 98 -8.00 4.09 12.06
N MET A 99 -6.88 3.83 11.39
CA MET A 99 -6.26 2.51 11.31
C MET A 99 -5.50 2.12 12.58
N LEU A 100 -5.05 3.09 13.38
CA LEU A 100 -4.13 2.86 14.51
C LEU A 100 -4.57 1.73 15.48
N PRO A 101 -5.86 1.58 15.85
CA PRO A 101 -6.30 0.50 16.73
C PRO A 101 -6.15 -0.91 16.15
N TYR A 102 -5.90 -1.05 14.84
CA TYR A 102 -5.85 -2.32 14.13
C TYR A 102 -4.44 -2.66 13.62
N ILE A 103 -3.43 -1.84 13.93
CA ILE A 103 -2.05 -2.06 13.50
C ILE A 103 -1.34 -3.01 14.45
N ASP A 104 -0.81 -4.09 13.89
CA ASP A 104 0.17 -4.96 14.55
C ASP A 104 1.58 -4.49 14.18
N PHE A 105 2.23 -3.80 15.12
CA PHE A 105 3.57 -3.28 14.92
C PHE A 105 4.65 -4.37 14.84
N ASP A 106 4.41 -5.57 15.38
CA ASP A 106 5.36 -6.67 15.28
C ASP A 106 5.39 -7.25 13.86
N ILE A 107 4.28 -7.23 13.13
CA ILE A 107 4.26 -7.57 11.70
C ILE A 107 5.16 -6.61 10.91
N ILE A 108 5.06 -5.30 11.16
CA ILE A 108 5.89 -4.29 10.48
C ILE A 108 7.37 -4.48 10.85
N LYS A 109 7.66 -4.58 12.15
CA LYS A 109 9.03 -4.70 12.69
C LYS A 109 9.77 -5.92 12.14
N ASN A 110 9.08 -7.05 11.97
CA ASN A 110 9.66 -8.30 11.50
C ASN A 110 9.76 -8.39 9.96
N ASN A 111 9.17 -7.44 9.21
CA ASN A 111 9.14 -7.46 7.75
C ASN A 111 9.60 -6.12 7.13
N PRO A 112 10.86 -5.68 7.37
CA PRO A 112 11.36 -4.42 6.82
C PRO A 112 11.35 -4.45 5.28
N LYS A 113 10.70 -3.43 4.69
CA LYS A 113 10.61 -3.19 3.24
C LYS A 113 10.55 -1.70 2.95
#